data_AF-A0A238J4Z2-F1
#
_entry.id   AF-A0A238J4Z2-F1
#
_cell.length_a   1.000
_cell.length_b   1.000
_cell.length_c   1.000
_cell.angle_alpha   90.00
_cell.angle_beta   90.00
_cell.angle_gamma   90.00
#
_symmetry.space_group_name_H-M   'P 1'
#
loop_
_entity.id
_entity.type
_entity.pdbx_description
1 polymer ?
#
loop_
_entity_poly.entity_id
_entity_poly.type
_entity_poly.pdbx_seq_one_letter_code
_entity_poly.pdbx_strand_id
1 'polypeptide(L)'
;MQRPTNNQFGILCVCVAGLFMTFLVYFRLIGGNGFVSAALFSLIVAMIIAAMIFLFLMTSHGKVFAETAVARATGVARVARAKLDETASNSEWGVIETVRNTASNAKSWLSGLVLRSDAPEEEVEVAPKSSSAPSSVAVPEIVQERTSNVEGTGSKPAGIDAPKGNQADDLKKINGVGPKLEQLLNEMGYFHLDQIAEWSEAEVAWIDQNLRSFKGRASRDNWVEQAKTFRSE
;
A
#
# COMPACT_ATOMS: atom_id res chain seq x y z
N MET A 1 1.84 21.01 -11.56
CA MET A 1 1.46 22.43 -11.71
C MET A 1 0.72 22.61 -13.02
N GLN A 2 -0.61 22.42 -13.03
CA GLN A 2 -1.44 22.72 -14.20
C GLN A 2 -1.63 24.23 -14.26
N ARG A 3 -1.11 24.89 -15.31
CA ARG A 3 -1.37 26.31 -15.53
C ARG A 3 -2.86 26.46 -15.86
N PRO A 4 -3.64 27.24 -15.09
CA PRO A 4 -5.03 27.52 -15.46
C PRO A 4 -5.04 28.18 -16.84
N THR A 5 -5.76 27.57 -17.78
CA THR A 5 -5.89 28.08 -19.15
C THR A 5 -6.60 29.44 -19.10
N ASN A 6 -6.06 30.44 -19.82
CA ASN A 6 -6.60 31.82 -19.91
C ASN A 6 -8.13 31.88 -20.15
N ASN A 7 -8.67 30.82 -20.72
CA ASN A 7 -10.05 30.62 -21.11
C ASN A 7 -10.98 30.45 -19.89
N GLN A 8 -10.49 29.85 -18.79
CA GLN A 8 -11.24 29.69 -17.54
C GLN A 8 -11.46 31.03 -16.83
N PHE A 9 -10.44 31.89 -16.83
CA PHE A 9 -10.57 33.26 -16.32
C PHE A 9 -11.52 34.10 -17.19
N GLY A 10 -11.51 33.90 -18.51
CA GLY A 10 -12.44 34.56 -19.42
C GLY A 10 -13.90 34.17 -19.16
N ILE A 11 -14.20 32.88 -19.00
CA ILE A 11 -15.56 32.39 -18.72
C ILE A 11 -16.05 32.86 -17.35
N LEU A 12 -15.19 32.80 -16.33
CA LEU A 12 -15.53 33.30 -14.99
C LEU A 12 -15.82 34.81 -15.01
N CYS A 13 -15.02 35.58 -15.76
CA CYS A 13 -15.20 37.03 -15.91
C CYS A 13 -16.53 37.38 -16.61
N VAL A 14 -16.88 36.68 -17.69
CA VAL A 14 -18.14 36.89 -18.41
C VAL A 14 -19.36 36.53 -17.54
N CYS A 15 -19.28 35.46 -16.74
CA CYS A 15 -20.35 35.11 -15.81
C CYS A 15 -20.53 36.16 -14.70
N VAL A 16 -19.44 36.66 -14.12
CA VAL A 16 -19.48 37.71 -13.07
C VAL A 16 -19.99 39.04 -13.64
N ALA A 17 -19.53 39.42 -14.84
CA ALA A 17 -20.00 40.62 -15.52
C ALA A 17 -21.49 40.54 -15.88
N GLY A 18 -21.95 39.36 -16.33
CA GLY A 18 -23.36 39.09 -16.60
C GLY A 18 -24.22 39.31 -15.36
N LEU A 19 -23.86 38.67 -14.24
CA LEU A 19 -24.60 38.80 -12.97
C LEU A 19 -24.64 40.24 -12.45
N PHE A 20 -23.54 40.99 -12.61
CA PHE A 20 -23.48 42.40 -12.23
C PHE A 20 -24.36 43.28 -13.12
N MET A 21 -24.40 43.00 -14.43
CA MET A 21 -25.23 43.75 -15.37
C MET A 21 -26.73 43.50 -15.13
N THR A 22 -27.11 42.25 -14.84
CA THR A 22 -28.49 41.92 -14.42
C THR A 22 -28.85 42.58 -13.09
N PHE A 23 -27.90 42.66 -12.15
CA PHE A 23 -28.07 43.38 -10.88
C PHE A 23 -28.31 44.87 -11.08
N LEU A 24 -27.54 45.53 -11.96
CA LEU A 24 -27.73 46.94 -12.29
C LEU A 24 -29.07 47.20 -12.99
N VAL A 25 -29.47 46.33 -13.92
CA VAL A 25 -30.77 46.42 -14.61
C VAL A 25 -31.92 46.22 -13.62
N TYR A 26 -31.79 45.29 -12.68
CA TYR A 26 -32.75 45.07 -11.61
C TYR A 26 -32.87 46.29 -10.67
N PHE A 27 -31.73 46.85 -10.25
CA PHE A 27 -31.67 48.04 -9.39
C PHE A 27 -32.25 49.28 -10.08
N ARG A 28 -32.15 49.38 -11.41
CA ARG A 28 -32.71 50.47 -12.21
C ARG A 28 -34.20 50.29 -12.52
N LEU A 29 -34.67 49.05 -12.69
CA LEU A 29 -36.08 48.76 -13.02
C LEU A 29 -37.02 48.88 -11.82
N ILE A 30 -36.59 48.48 -10.63
CA ILE A 30 -37.41 48.56 -9.42
C ILE A 30 -37.06 49.85 -8.69
N GLY A 31 -37.19 50.97 -9.43
CA GLY A 31 -36.91 52.31 -8.97
C GLY A 31 -37.49 52.55 -7.58
N GLY A 32 -36.59 52.56 -6.59
CA GLY A 32 -36.93 52.56 -5.17
C GLY A 32 -37.37 51.17 -4.70
N ASN A 33 -36.76 50.70 -3.60
CA ASN A 33 -37.50 50.23 -2.42
C ASN A 33 -36.64 49.35 -1.52
N GLY A 34 -36.56 49.76 -0.26
CA GLY A 34 -36.70 48.92 0.93
C GLY A 34 -35.81 47.68 1.08
N PHE A 35 -35.18 47.58 2.26
CA PHE A 35 -34.43 46.43 2.77
C PHE A 35 -34.98 45.04 2.38
N VAL A 36 -36.31 44.88 2.27
CA VAL A 36 -36.97 43.63 1.91
C VAL A 36 -36.66 43.17 0.47
N SER A 37 -36.57 44.07 -0.52
CA SER A 37 -36.24 43.69 -1.90
C SER A 37 -34.77 43.24 -2.01
N ALA A 38 -33.87 43.95 -1.32
CA ALA A 38 -32.45 43.60 -1.23
C ALA A 38 -32.23 42.25 -0.51
N ALA A 39 -33.02 41.97 0.54
CA ALA A 39 -32.95 40.70 1.28
C ALA A 39 -33.40 39.51 0.41
N LEU A 40 -34.49 39.65 -0.35
CA LEU A 40 -34.95 38.60 -1.27
C LEU A 40 -33.94 38.36 -2.40
N PHE A 41 -33.30 39.42 -2.90
CA PHE A 41 -32.26 39.29 -3.92
C PHE A 41 -31.00 38.61 -3.41
N SER A 42 -30.56 38.94 -2.20
CA SER A 42 -29.43 38.27 -1.54
C SER A 42 -29.67 36.76 -1.40
N LEU A 43 -30.90 36.37 -1.03
CA LEU A 43 -31.28 34.95 -0.89
C LEU A 43 -31.23 34.21 -2.23
N ILE A 44 -31.78 34.81 -3.30
CA ILE A 44 -31.78 34.21 -4.65
C ILE A 44 -30.35 34.06 -5.17
N VAL A 45 -29.50 35.08 -5.01
CA VAL A 45 -28.09 35.02 -5.43
C VAL A 45 -27.33 33.96 -4.64
N ALA A 46 -27.54 33.86 -3.32
CA ALA A 46 -26.93 32.82 -2.48
C ALA A 46 -27.33 31.41 -2.93
N MET A 47 -28.61 31.20 -3.28
CA MET A 47 -29.10 29.93 -3.83
C MET A 47 -28.46 29.57 -5.17
N ILE A 48 -28.29 30.54 -6.07
CA ILE A 48 -27.63 30.33 -7.37
C ILE A 48 -26.15 29.98 -7.18
N ILE A 49 -25.44 30.69 -6.31
CA ILE A 49 -24.02 30.41 -6.00
C ILE A 49 -23.88 29.01 -5.38
N ALA A 50 -24.74 28.65 -4.42
CA ALA A 50 -24.75 27.32 -3.82
C ALA A 50 -25.01 26.22 -4.87
N ALA A 51 -25.96 26.46 -5.79
CA ALA A 51 -26.23 25.54 -6.91
C ALA A 51 -25.04 25.43 -7.87
N MET A 52 -24.35 26.53 -8.18
CA MET A 52 -23.14 26.51 -9.02
C MET A 52 -21.99 25.76 -8.34
N ILE A 53 -21.78 25.96 -7.04
CA ILE A 53 -20.80 25.21 -6.26
C ILE A 53 -21.17 23.73 -6.23
N PHE A 54 -22.44 23.40 -5.99
CA PHE A 54 -22.92 22.02 -5.98
C PHE A 54 -22.75 21.33 -7.34
N LEU A 55 -23.08 22.01 -8.43
CA LEU A 55 -22.87 21.51 -9.79
C LEU A 55 -21.38 21.36 -10.11
N PHE A 56 -20.53 22.27 -9.64
CA PHE A 56 -19.08 22.19 -9.76
C PHE A 56 -18.51 21.00 -8.97
N LEU A 57 -19.00 20.76 -7.76
CA LEU A 57 -18.62 19.59 -6.95
C LEU A 57 -19.09 18.29 -7.63
N MET A 58 -20.33 18.22 -8.11
CA MET A 58 -20.85 17.06 -8.86
C MET A 58 -20.08 16.78 -10.15
N THR A 59 -19.75 17.81 -10.94
CA THR A 59 -18.99 17.64 -12.19
C THR A 59 -17.49 17.42 -11.97
N SER A 60 -16.92 17.91 -10.87
CA SER A 60 -15.52 17.64 -10.51
C SER A 60 -15.30 16.21 -10.02
N HIS A 61 -16.31 15.54 -9.45
CA HIS A 61 -16.25 14.11 -9.14
C HIS A 61 -16.20 13.21 -10.39
N GLY A 62 -16.61 13.67 -11.57
CA GLY A 62 -16.58 12.86 -12.81
C GLY A 62 -15.25 12.84 -13.55
N LYS A 63 -14.43 13.90 -13.44
CA LYS A 63 -13.19 14.04 -14.24
C LYS A 63 -12.01 13.24 -13.69
N VAL A 64 -11.96 12.98 -12.39
CA VAL A 64 -10.86 12.21 -11.76
C VAL A 64 -10.88 10.73 -12.17
N PHE A 65 -12.05 10.17 -12.53
CA PHE A 65 -12.18 8.78 -12.96
C PHE A 65 -11.83 8.56 -14.44
N ALA A 66 -12.06 9.54 -15.31
CA ALA A 66 -11.73 9.42 -16.74
C ALA A 66 -10.21 9.48 -16.99
N GLU A 67 -9.49 10.36 -16.30
CA GLU A 67 -8.05 10.57 -16.48
C GLU A 67 -7.21 9.43 -15.85
N THR A 68 -7.74 8.78 -14.81
CA THR A 68 -7.09 7.62 -14.16
C THR A 68 -7.31 6.29 -14.88
N ALA A 69 -8.28 6.20 -15.80
CA ALA A 69 -8.49 5.01 -16.61
C ALA A 69 -7.46 4.90 -17.76
N VAL A 70 -7.18 6.02 -18.45
CA VAL A 70 -6.23 6.06 -19.58
C VAL A 70 -4.77 5.94 -19.11
N ALA A 71 -4.44 6.50 -17.94
CA ALA A 71 -3.12 6.35 -17.33
C ALA A 71 -2.84 4.92 -16.83
N ARG A 72 -3.86 4.19 -16.35
CA ARG A 72 -3.72 2.78 -15.97
C ARG A 72 -3.59 1.86 -17.18
N ALA A 73 -4.32 2.12 -18.27
CA ALA A 73 -4.23 1.32 -19.50
C ALA A 73 -2.83 1.38 -20.14
N THR A 74 -2.18 2.55 -20.12
CA THR A 74 -0.82 2.72 -20.63
C THR A 74 0.26 2.22 -19.66
N GLY A 75 0.02 2.30 -18.35
CA GLY A 75 0.90 1.73 -17.33
C GLY A 75 0.98 0.21 -17.39
N VAL A 76 -0.16 -0.47 -17.52
CA VAL A 76 -0.22 -1.94 -17.61
C VAL A 76 0.42 -2.44 -18.91
N ALA A 77 0.22 -1.75 -20.03
CA ALA A 77 0.85 -2.11 -21.30
C ALA A 77 2.39 -1.98 -21.26
N ARG A 78 2.93 -1.00 -20.51
CA ARG A 78 4.38 -0.82 -20.34
C ARG A 78 4.99 -1.91 -19.46
N VAL A 79 4.31 -2.27 -18.37
CA VAL A 79 4.75 -3.35 -17.46
C VAL A 79 4.67 -4.71 -18.15
N ALA A 80 3.64 -4.97 -18.96
CA ALA A 80 3.53 -6.20 -19.73
C ALA A 80 4.67 -6.35 -20.75
N ARG A 81 5.07 -5.25 -21.42
CA ARG A 81 6.19 -5.25 -22.36
C ARG A 81 7.54 -5.42 -21.67
N ALA A 82 7.71 -4.83 -20.48
CA ALA A 82 8.90 -4.96 -19.63
C ALA A 82 9.02 -6.34 -18.94
N LYS A 83 7.98 -7.19 -19.00
CA LYS A 83 8.04 -8.56 -18.50
C LYS A 83 8.38 -9.56 -19.60
N LEU A 84 8.10 -9.21 -20.86
CA LEU A 84 8.39 -10.02 -22.05
C LEU A 84 9.86 -9.93 -22.48
N ASP A 85 10.49 -8.76 -22.34
CA ASP A 85 11.92 -8.58 -22.59
C ASP A 85 12.79 -9.18 -21.48
N GLU A 86 12.36 -9.10 -20.22
CA GLU A 86 13.03 -9.73 -19.07
C GLU A 86 12.97 -11.27 -19.15
N THR A 87 11.82 -11.84 -19.53
CA THR A 87 11.69 -13.30 -19.73
C THR A 87 12.43 -13.80 -20.96
N ALA A 88 12.50 -13.01 -22.04
CA ALA A 88 13.32 -13.35 -23.20
C ALA A 88 14.82 -13.40 -22.83
N SER A 89 15.32 -12.39 -22.12
CA SER A 89 16.73 -12.29 -21.71
C SER A 89 17.16 -13.38 -20.71
N ASN A 90 16.30 -13.71 -19.74
CA ASN A 90 16.63 -14.69 -18.70
C ASN A 90 16.63 -16.15 -19.19
N SER A 91 16.00 -16.41 -20.34
CA SER A 91 15.92 -17.76 -20.94
C SER A 91 17.19 -18.15 -21.72
N GLU A 92 17.89 -17.20 -22.35
CA GLU A 92 19.11 -17.47 -23.11
C GLU A 92 20.37 -17.56 -22.21
N TRP A 93 20.50 -16.67 -21.23
CA TRP A 93 21.70 -16.63 -20.37
C TRP A 93 21.70 -17.70 -19.26
N GLY A 94 20.53 -18.05 -18.73
CA GLY A 94 20.42 -19.02 -17.62
C GLY A 94 20.82 -20.45 -17.99
N VAL A 95 20.57 -20.87 -19.24
CA VAL A 95 20.89 -22.23 -19.71
C VAL A 95 22.39 -22.38 -19.97
N ILE A 96 23.03 -21.37 -20.57
CA ILE A 96 24.47 -21.39 -20.88
C ILE A 96 25.30 -21.36 -19.59
N GLU A 97 24.90 -20.56 -18.60
CA GLU A 97 25.59 -20.46 -17.30
C GLU A 97 25.47 -21.77 -16.50
N THR A 98 24.28 -22.40 -16.51
CA THR A 98 24.05 -23.68 -15.83
C THR A 98 24.92 -24.79 -16.42
N VAL A 99 24.97 -24.92 -17.76
CA VAL A 99 25.82 -25.92 -18.43
C VAL A 99 27.30 -25.69 -18.16
N ARG A 100 27.76 -24.42 -18.15
CA ARG A 100 29.15 -24.07 -17.83
C ARG A 100 29.51 -24.45 -16.39
N ASN A 101 28.63 -24.16 -15.44
CA ASN A 101 28.86 -24.46 -14.03
C ASN A 101 28.79 -25.96 -13.73
N THR A 102 27.89 -26.70 -14.38
CA THR A 102 27.85 -28.17 -14.29
C THR A 102 29.11 -28.80 -14.88
N ALA A 103 29.60 -28.31 -16.02
CA ALA A 103 30.84 -28.81 -16.62
C ALA A 103 32.09 -28.48 -15.79
N SER A 104 32.12 -27.29 -15.15
CA SER A 104 33.21 -26.89 -14.25
C SER A 104 33.24 -27.74 -12.97
N ASN A 105 32.07 -27.96 -12.35
CA ASN A 105 31.94 -28.85 -11.19
C ASN A 105 32.27 -30.31 -11.56
N ALA A 106 31.97 -30.72 -12.79
CA ALA A 106 32.36 -32.03 -13.30
C ALA A 106 33.88 -32.17 -13.53
N LYS A 107 34.69 -31.12 -13.44
CA LYS A 107 36.15 -31.23 -13.56
C LYS A 107 36.86 -31.31 -12.21
N SER A 108 36.22 -30.79 -11.15
CA SER A 108 36.77 -30.78 -9.80
C SER A 108 36.78 -32.18 -9.16
N TRP A 109 35.70 -32.96 -9.30
CA TRP A 109 35.61 -34.32 -8.75
C TRP A 109 36.54 -35.34 -9.46
N LEU A 110 36.75 -35.20 -10.78
CA LEU A 110 37.67 -36.06 -11.54
C LEU A 110 39.15 -35.88 -11.14
N SER A 111 39.52 -34.71 -10.61
CA SER A 111 40.88 -34.46 -10.11
C SER A 111 41.19 -35.21 -8.81
N GLY A 112 40.15 -35.69 -8.10
CA GLY A 112 40.31 -36.50 -6.88
C GLY A 112 40.28 -38.02 -7.12
N LEU A 113 39.84 -38.47 -8.30
CA LEU A 113 39.59 -39.89 -8.58
C LEU A 113 40.84 -40.69 -9.00
N VAL A 114 41.97 -40.01 -9.26
CA VAL A 114 43.22 -40.65 -9.75
C VAL A 114 44.12 -41.18 -8.61
N LEU A 115 43.79 -40.92 -7.33
CA LEU A 115 44.66 -41.29 -6.19
C LEU A 115 44.07 -42.32 -5.21
N ARG A 116 42.94 -42.97 -5.53
CA ARG A 116 42.24 -43.86 -4.59
C ARG A 116 41.99 -45.25 -5.21
N SER A 117 43.06 -45.99 -5.45
CA SER A 117 43.00 -47.41 -5.81
C SER A 117 44.05 -48.19 -5.03
N ASP A 118 43.76 -48.48 -3.77
CA ASP A 118 44.24 -49.71 -3.11
C ASP A 118 43.35 -49.98 -1.90
N ALA A 119 42.58 -51.06 -2.01
CA ALA A 119 41.72 -51.63 -0.97
C ALA A 119 42.47 -52.74 -0.22
N PRO A 120 41.97 -53.16 0.95
CA PRO A 120 41.81 -54.60 1.14
C PRO A 120 40.44 -55.00 1.71
N GLU A 121 39.99 -56.16 1.25
CA GLU A 121 38.89 -56.96 1.81
C GLU A 121 39.27 -57.53 3.18
N GLU A 122 38.38 -57.48 4.17
CA GLU A 122 38.20 -58.58 5.13
C GLU A 122 36.84 -58.49 5.85
N GLU A 123 36.21 -59.65 5.96
CA GLU A 123 34.90 -59.98 6.52
C GLU A 123 35.07 -60.48 7.96
N VAL A 124 34.37 -59.92 8.97
CA VAL A 124 33.96 -60.66 10.19
C VAL A 124 32.71 -60.05 10.86
N GLU A 125 31.80 -60.97 11.17
CA GLU A 125 30.55 -60.96 11.96
C GLU A 125 30.68 -60.44 13.43
N VAL A 126 29.55 -60.01 14.04
CA VAL A 126 28.93 -60.35 15.36
C VAL A 126 28.16 -59.17 16.01
N ALA A 127 26.86 -59.38 16.27
CA ALA A 127 25.99 -58.60 17.15
C ALA A 127 26.16 -59.06 18.64
N PRO A 128 25.39 -58.65 19.68
CA PRO A 128 24.29 -57.66 19.80
C PRO A 128 24.28 -56.83 21.13
N LYS A 129 23.15 -56.13 21.38
CA LYS A 129 22.52 -55.78 22.69
C LYS A 129 22.99 -54.53 23.49
N SER A 130 22.03 -53.59 23.58
CA SER A 130 21.27 -53.24 24.80
C SER A 130 21.47 -51.86 25.43
N SER A 131 20.32 -51.30 25.84
CA SER A 131 20.04 -50.18 26.74
C SER A 131 20.28 -48.77 26.19
N SER A 132 19.36 -47.80 26.28
CA SER A 132 18.12 -47.68 27.05
C SER A 132 17.27 -46.50 26.52
N ALA A 133 15.94 -46.62 26.60
CA ALA A 133 14.97 -45.51 26.62
C ALA A 133 14.50 -45.31 28.08
N PRO A 134 13.60 -44.36 28.45
CA PRO A 134 13.37 -42.96 28.06
C PRO A 134 13.20 -42.01 29.29
N SER A 135 12.86 -40.73 29.03
CA SER A 135 12.04 -39.83 29.86
C SER A 135 12.69 -38.99 30.98
N SER A 136 12.56 -37.66 30.88
CA SER A 136 11.83 -36.79 31.84
C SER A 136 12.48 -35.41 32.08
N VAL A 137 11.78 -34.38 31.57
CA VAL A 137 11.48 -33.09 32.21
C VAL A 137 12.65 -32.21 32.70
N ALA A 138 12.83 -31.05 32.04
CA ALA A 138 13.17 -29.80 32.72
C ALA A 138 12.73 -28.59 31.87
N VAL A 139 11.76 -27.84 32.39
CA VAL A 139 11.45 -26.46 32.00
C VAL A 139 12.62 -25.57 32.44
N PRO A 140 12.99 -24.56 31.64
CA PRO A 140 13.26 -23.26 32.25
C PRO A 140 12.53 -22.13 31.53
N GLU A 141 11.72 -21.46 32.33
CA GLU A 141 11.36 -20.05 32.20
C GLU A 141 12.64 -19.21 32.24
N ILE A 142 12.96 -18.54 31.13
CA ILE A 142 13.83 -17.36 31.11
C ILE A 142 13.17 -16.31 30.24
N VAL A 143 12.62 -15.32 30.94
CA VAL A 143 12.38 -13.96 30.45
C VAL A 143 13.73 -13.39 29.99
N GLN A 144 13.87 -13.17 28.68
CA GLN A 144 14.82 -12.21 28.11
C GLN A 144 14.11 -11.44 27.00
N GLU A 145 13.34 -10.44 27.45
CA GLU A 145 13.63 -9.04 27.14
C GLU A 145 14.47 -8.81 25.87
N ARG A 146 13.80 -8.73 24.72
CA ARG A 146 14.28 -7.95 23.57
C ARG A 146 13.56 -6.60 23.57
N THR A 147 13.82 -5.80 24.59
CA THR A 147 13.76 -4.34 24.46
C THR A 147 15.10 -3.92 23.84
N SER A 148 15.05 -3.42 22.60
CA SER A 148 15.96 -2.43 22.01
C SER A 148 15.93 -2.54 20.48
N ASN A 149 14.87 -2.01 19.88
CA ASN A 149 15.10 -1.05 18.81
C ASN A 149 14.13 0.12 19.00
N VAL A 150 14.39 0.92 20.03
CA VAL A 150 13.93 2.30 20.06
C VAL A 150 15.01 3.09 19.32
N GLU A 151 14.89 3.19 18.00
CA GLU A 151 15.42 4.33 17.28
C GLU A 151 14.27 5.31 17.07
N GLY A 152 14.28 6.35 17.90
CA GLY A 152 13.37 7.47 17.76
C GLY A 152 13.62 8.20 16.44
N THR A 153 12.52 8.53 15.76
CA THR A 153 12.27 9.74 14.96
C THR A 153 11.07 9.47 14.04
N GLY A 154 9.82 9.56 14.54
CA GLY A 154 8.60 9.56 13.71
C GLY A 154 8.61 8.64 12.48
N SER A 155 9.06 7.39 12.69
CA SER A 155 9.60 6.53 11.63
C SER A 155 8.64 5.41 11.25
N LYS A 156 8.68 5.07 9.96
CA LYS A 156 7.93 4.00 9.31
C LYS A 156 7.88 2.73 10.18
N PRO A 157 6.69 2.15 10.42
CA PRO A 157 6.59 0.92 11.18
C PRO A 157 7.28 -0.24 10.46
N ALA A 158 7.79 -1.20 11.23
CA ALA A 158 8.48 -2.37 10.68
C ALA A 158 7.53 -3.21 9.78
N GLY A 159 7.68 -3.04 8.47
CA GLY A 159 7.05 -3.89 7.46
C GLY A 159 7.86 -5.17 7.26
N ILE A 160 7.18 -6.24 6.83
CA ILE A 160 7.81 -7.51 6.47
C ILE A 160 7.61 -7.70 4.96
N ASP A 161 8.62 -8.18 4.24
CA ASP A 161 8.53 -8.34 2.77
C ASP A 161 7.62 -9.49 2.33
N ALA A 162 7.34 -10.44 3.23
CA ALA A 162 6.45 -11.57 3.00
C ALA A 162 5.67 -11.95 4.26
N PRO A 163 4.43 -12.45 4.14
CA PRO A 163 3.66 -12.92 5.29
C PRO A 163 4.37 -14.08 5.98
N LYS A 164 4.48 -14.03 7.32
CA LYS A 164 4.91 -15.18 8.14
C LYS A 164 4.06 -16.40 7.79
N GLY A 165 4.71 -17.51 7.44
CA GLY A 165 4.01 -18.77 7.12
C GLY A 165 3.25 -18.78 5.79
N ASN A 166 3.48 -17.79 4.90
CA ASN A 166 2.81 -17.69 3.60
C ASN A 166 1.28 -17.45 3.67
N GLN A 167 0.78 -17.06 4.85
CA GLN A 167 -0.63 -16.75 5.10
C GLN A 167 -0.73 -15.33 5.66
N ALA A 168 -1.54 -14.49 5.02
CA ALA A 168 -1.86 -13.16 5.54
C ALA A 168 -3.18 -13.23 6.34
N ASP A 169 -3.26 -12.43 7.41
CA ASP A 169 -4.49 -12.29 8.18
C ASP A 169 -5.52 -11.43 7.43
N ASP A 170 -6.80 -11.59 7.78
CA ASP A 170 -7.85 -10.73 7.25
C ASP A 170 -7.88 -9.39 7.99
N LEU A 171 -7.14 -8.41 7.47
CA LEU A 171 -7.11 -7.05 8.03
C LEU A 171 -8.48 -6.36 7.96
N LYS A 172 -9.42 -6.88 7.16
CA LYS A 172 -10.81 -6.37 7.07
C LYS A 172 -11.61 -6.55 8.35
N LYS A 173 -11.12 -7.34 9.32
CA LYS A 173 -11.73 -7.41 10.67
C LYS A 173 -11.78 -6.04 11.35
N ILE A 174 -10.83 -5.15 11.04
CA ILE A 174 -10.78 -3.80 11.59
C ILE A 174 -11.79 -2.89 10.88
N ASN A 175 -12.69 -2.27 11.64
CA ASN A 175 -13.64 -1.30 11.10
C ASN A 175 -12.90 -0.11 10.48
N GLY A 176 -13.15 0.14 9.20
CA GLY A 176 -12.46 1.18 8.42
C GLY A 176 -11.40 0.63 7.46
N VAL A 177 -11.01 -0.64 7.58
CA VAL A 177 -10.15 -1.35 6.62
C VAL A 177 -10.99 -2.07 5.58
N GLY A 178 -11.09 -1.47 4.38
CA GLY A 178 -11.77 -2.10 3.24
C GLY A 178 -10.82 -2.92 2.36
N PRO A 179 -11.35 -3.70 1.39
CA PRO A 179 -10.54 -4.57 0.51
C PRO A 179 -9.41 -3.83 -0.25
N LYS A 180 -9.63 -2.57 -0.62
CA LYS A 180 -8.61 -1.74 -1.28
C LYS A 180 -7.50 -1.28 -0.33
N LEU A 181 -7.83 -1.13 0.95
CA LEU A 181 -6.91 -0.62 1.95
C LEU A 181 -6.01 -1.75 2.44
N GLU A 182 -6.58 -2.91 2.68
CA GLU A 182 -5.85 -4.15 2.94
C GLU A 182 -4.83 -4.45 1.83
N GLN A 183 -5.22 -4.36 0.54
CA GLN A 183 -4.27 -4.51 -0.57
C GLN A 183 -3.10 -3.54 -0.47
N LEU A 184 -3.36 -2.28 -0.14
CA LEU A 184 -2.32 -1.27 0.03
C LEU A 184 -1.43 -1.56 1.26
N LEU A 185 -1.99 -2.04 2.37
CA LEU A 185 -1.22 -2.44 3.55
C LEU A 185 -0.32 -3.64 3.24
N ASN A 186 -0.86 -4.63 2.53
CA ASN A 186 -0.12 -5.81 2.06
C ASN A 186 1.02 -5.40 1.11
N GLU A 187 0.77 -4.48 0.18
CA GLU A 187 1.83 -3.91 -0.69
C GLU A 187 2.92 -3.16 0.10
N MET A 188 2.58 -2.59 1.26
CA MET A 188 3.53 -1.92 2.16
C MET A 188 4.26 -2.88 3.11
N GLY A 189 3.88 -4.16 3.14
CA GLY A 189 4.49 -5.18 3.99
C GLY A 189 3.80 -5.42 5.33
N TYR A 190 2.54 -4.98 5.49
CA TYR A 190 1.73 -5.27 6.67
C TYR A 190 0.66 -6.29 6.31
N PHE A 191 0.82 -7.50 6.84
CA PHE A 191 0.00 -8.67 6.49
C PHE A 191 -0.72 -9.26 7.70
N HIS A 192 -0.32 -8.91 8.93
CA HIS A 192 -0.80 -9.50 10.17
C HIS A 192 -1.44 -8.46 11.08
N LEU A 193 -2.50 -8.85 11.79
CA LEU A 193 -3.15 -7.98 12.79
C LEU A 193 -2.19 -7.64 13.93
N ASP A 194 -1.28 -8.56 14.25
CA ASP A 194 -0.20 -8.42 15.22
C ASP A 194 0.68 -7.19 14.97
N GLN A 195 1.03 -6.96 13.70
CA GLN A 195 1.88 -5.84 13.32
C GLN A 195 1.18 -4.50 13.59
N ILE A 196 -0.11 -4.43 13.31
CA ILE A 196 -0.94 -3.24 13.52
C ILE A 196 -1.16 -3.01 15.02
N ALA A 197 -1.32 -4.08 15.79
CA ALA A 197 -1.46 -4.02 17.25
C ALA A 197 -0.20 -3.51 17.96
N GLU A 198 0.97 -3.67 17.33
CA GLU A 198 2.27 -3.22 17.85
C GLU A 198 2.61 -1.77 17.46
N TRP A 199 1.82 -1.12 16.59
CA TRP A 199 2.07 0.27 16.20
C TRP A 199 1.90 1.25 17.36
N SER A 200 2.86 2.15 17.49
CA SER A 200 2.81 3.36 18.30
C SER A 200 2.02 4.48 17.61
N GLU A 201 1.56 5.47 18.39
CA GLU A 201 0.83 6.63 17.83
C GLU A 201 1.62 7.37 16.74
N ALA A 202 2.95 7.42 16.86
CA ALA A 202 3.83 8.03 15.86
C ALA A 202 3.85 7.23 14.53
N GLU A 203 3.82 5.91 14.61
CA GLU A 203 3.76 5.02 13.44
C GLU A 203 2.38 5.07 12.78
N VAL A 204 1.30 5.15 13.56
CA VAL A 204 -0.06 5.37 13.04
C VAL A 204 -0.13 6.69 12.28
N ALA A 205 0.43 7.76 12.84
CA ALA A 205 0.49 9.06 12.17
C ALA A 205 1.32 9.01 10.87
N TRP A 206 2.39 8.21 10.83
CA TRP A 206 3.18 7.98 9.63
C TRP A 206 2.37 7.24 8.55
N ILE A 207 1.67 6.17 8.94
CA ILE A 207 0.78 5.41 8.05
C ILE A 207 -0.31 6.33 7.50
N ASP A 208 -0.95 7.12 8.35
CA ASP A 208 -1.99 8.07 7.94
C ASP A 208 -1.48 9.09 6.92
N GLN A 209 -0.21 9.49 6.97
CA GLN A 209 0.38 10.38 5.96
C GLN A 209 0.74 9.65 4.66
N ASN A 210 1.15 8.38 4.77
CA ASN A 210 1.57 7.55 3.64
C ASN A 210 0.38 6.96 2.84
N LEU A 211 -0.81 6.88 3.45
CA LEU A 211 -2.04 6.45 2.80
C LEU A 211 -2.57 7.52 1.83
N ARG A 212 -2.29 7.42 0.52
CA ARG A 212 -2.64 8.45 -0.48
C ARG A 212 -4.11 8.92 -0.45
N SER A 213 -5.07 7.99 -0.42
CA SER A 213 -6.51 8.27 -0.54
C SER A 213 -7.29 8.12 0.77
N PHE A 214 -6.65 7.63 1.83
CA PHE A 214 -7.32 7.18 3.05
C PHE A 214 -6.66 7.76 4.31
N LYS A 215 -6.15 8.98 4.19
CA LYS A 215 -5.44 9.69 5.27
C LYS A 215 -6.32 9.87 6.50
N GLY A 216 -5.74 9.65 7.68
CA GLY A 216 -6.37 9.91 8.98
C GLY A 216 -7.34 8.82 9.43
N ARG A 217 -7.48 7.71 8.70
CA ARG A 217 -8.39 6.63 9.09
C ARG A 217 -7.80 5.72 10.15
N ALA A 218 -6.48 5.51 10.14
CA ALA A 218 -5.85 4.63 11.11
C ALA A 218 -5.96 5.20 12.53
N SER A 219 -5.79 6.52 12.69
CA SER A 219 -6.00 7.22 13.96
C SER A 219 -7.48 7.38 14.31
N ARG A 220 -8.34 7.80 13.38
CA ARG A 220 -9.77 8.08 13.67
C ARG A 220 -10.56 6.82 14.03
N ASP A 221 -10.25 5.72 13.36
CA ASP A 221 -10.95 4.46 13.56
C ASP A 221 -10.20 3.56 14.57
N ASN A 222 -9.21 4.09 15.32
CA ASN A 222 -8.47 3.37 16.37
C ASN A 222 -8.00 1.97 15.96
N TRP A 223 -7.32 1.84 14.82
CA TRP A 223 -6.96 0.52 14.27
C TRP A 223 -6.11 -0.32 15.22
N VAL A 224 -5.22 0.31 15.99
CA VAL A 224 -4.34 -0.36 16.95
C VAL A 224 -5.15 -1.03 18.07
N GLU A 225 -6.18 -0.35 18.59
CA GLU A 225 -7.04 -0.90 19.65
C GLU A 225 -7.84 -2.09 19.14
N GLN A 226 -8.42 -1.98 17.95
CA GLN A 226 -9.17 -3.06 17.31
C GLN A 226 -8.28 -4.27 16.98
N ALA A 227 -7.08 -4.02 16.44
CA ALA A 227 -6.12 -5.07 16.11
C ALA A 227 -5.70 -5.86 17.37
N LYS A 228 -5.52 -5.19 18.51
CA LYS A 228 -5.25 -5.85 19.80
C LYS A 228 -6.37 -6.79 20.22
N THR A 229 -7.63 -6.44 19.96
CA THR A 229 -8.79 -7.30 20.25
C THR A 229 -8.81 -8.55 19.36
N PHE A 230 -8.50 -8.40 18.07
CA PHE A 230 -8.57 -9.52 17.12
C PHE A 230 -7.33 -10.42 17.12
N ARG A 231 -6.17 -9.94 17.60
CA ARG A 231 -4.95 -10.75 17.77
C ARG A 231 -5.11 -11.87 18.80
N SER A 232 -6.04 -11.74 19.75
CA SER A 232 -6.27 -12.73 20.82
C SER A 232 -7.28 -13.82 20.48
N GLU A 233 -7.80 -13.86 19.25
CA GLU A 233 -8.71 -14.91 18.73
C GLU A 233 -7.95 -16.02 18.00
#